data_AF-A0A1F3LHB2-F1
#
_entry.id   AF-A0A1F3LHB2-F1
#
_cell.length_a   1.000
_cell.length_b   1.000
_cell.length_c   1.000
_cell.angle_alpha   90.00
_cell.angle_beta   90.00
_cell.angle_gamma   90.00
#
_symmetry.space_group_name_H-M   'P 1'
#
loop_
_entity.id
_entity.type
_entity.pdbx_description
1 polymer ?
#
loop_
_entity_poly.entity_id
_entity_poly.type
_entity_poly.pdbx_seq_one_letter_code
_entity_poly.pdbx_strand_id
1 'polypeptide(L)'
;MSDLNKKETFLLEEYKTAVQLTYQMDSLRNKITSFFISIAGISIAGFLLVIKGKDESINISNLNEIVSIIMLIVAILGHLFICVLAKIRKVQLEHFAIINNIRKYFIELDYTMWNIVQLSDKTLPKARLFSGTYWWQFVIQVINGFILYLGILLLFDLLEDIITWKSFFIFCGTFIFSILLQNLFYFKIANGYLKVTYSENSKPY
;
A
#
# COMPACT_ATOMS: atom_id res chain seq x y z
N MET A 1 43.38 6.46 -0.39
CA MET A 1 42.27 5.64 -0.90
C MET A 1 42.90 4.43 -1.54
N SER A 2 42.86 3.27 -0.88
CA SER A 2 43.29 2.02 -1.52
C SER A 2 42.41 1.79 -2.74
N ASP A 3 43.01 1.37 -3.86
CA ASP A 3 42.24 0.95 -5.03
C ASP A 3 41.27 -0.15 -4.60
N LEU A 4 39.98 0.19 -4.54
CA LEU A 4 38.93 -0.77 -4.31
C LEU A 4 39.01 -1.82 -5.42
N ASN A 5 38.97 -3.08 -5.02
CA ASN A 5 38.93 -4.18 -5.98
C ASN A 5 37.68 -4.01 -6.85
N LYS A 6 37.73 -4.42 -8.12
CA LYS A 6 36.60 -4.32 -9.08
C LYS A 6 35.28 -4.84 -8.50
N LYS A 7 35.35 -5.88 -7.66
CA LYS A 7 34.20 -6.45 -6.94
C LYS A 7 33.62 -5.48 -5.90
N GLU A 8 34.47 -4.80 -5.13
CA GLU A 8 34.04 -3.86 -4.09
C GLU A 8 33.41 -2.61 -4.72
N THR A 9 33.98 -2.12 -5.83
CA THR A 9 33.41 -1.02 -6.61
C THR A 9 32.04 -1.38 -7.15
N PHE A 10 31.86 -2.60 -7.69
CA PHE A 10 30.56 -3.08 -8.15
C PHE A 10 29.52 -3.14 -7.01
N LEU A 11 29.87 -3.71 -5.85
CA LEU A 11 28.96 -3.79 -4.70
C LEU A 11 28.59 -2.42 -4.13
N LEU A 12 29.50 -1.45 -4.20
CA LEU A 12 29.25 -0.09 -3.73
C LEU A 12 28.30 0.66 -4.67
N GLU A 13 28.43 0.47 -5.99
CA GLU A 13 27.47 0.99 -6.97
C GLU A 13 26.08 0.34 -6.84
N GLU A 14 26.03 -0.98 -6.62
CA GLU A 14 24.78 -1.70 -6.34
C GLU A 14 24.09 -1.16 -5.07
N TYR A 15 24.87 -0.90 -4.01
CA TYR A 15 24.38 -0.29 -2.78
C TYR A 15 23.77 1.10 -3.03
N LYS A 16 24.48 1.98 -3.74
CA LYS A 16 23.99 3.33 -4.08
C LYS A 16 22.69 3.25 -4.88
N THR A 17 22.66 2.36 -5.87
CA THR A 17 21.49 2.14 -6.73
C THR A 17 20.29 1.66 -5.91
N ALA A 18 20.50 0.70 -5.01
CA ALA A 18 19.43 0.17 -4.17
C ALA A 18 18.87 1.23 -3.19
N VAL A 19 19.74 2.07 -2.63
CA VAL A 19 19.32 3.20 -1.78
C VAL A 19 18.49 4.22 -2.58
N GLN A 20 18.95 4.60 -3.77
CA GLN A 20 18.26 5.56 -4.63
C GLN A 20 16.87 5.05 -5.05
N LEU A 21 16.76 3.78 -5.43
CA LEU A 21 15.50 3.12 -5.76
C LEU A 21 14.51 3.15 -4.58
N THR A 22 14.99 2.93 -3.35
CA THR A 22 14.14 2.95 -2.15
C THR A 22 13.49 4.33 -1.96
N TYR A 23 14.24 5.42 -2.15
CA TYR A 23 13.69 6.78 -2.11
C TYR A 23 12.71 7.06 -3.26
N GLN A 24 13.02 6.61 -4.47
CA GLN A 24 12.11 6.74 -5.61
C GLN A 24 10.79 6.00 -5.37
N MET A 25 10.83 4.85 -4.70
CA MET A 25 9.63 4.09 -4.31
C MET A 25 8.73 4.83 -3.32
N ASP A 26 9.32 5.55 -2.35
CA ASP A 26 8.53 6.38 -1.43
C ASP A 26 7.86 7.56 -2.17
N SER A 27 8.58 8.19 -3.10
CA SER A 27 8.00 9.23 -3.97
C SER A 27 6.85 8.69 -4.83
N LEU A 28 7.04 7.50 -5.42
CA LEU A 28 6.01 6.83 -6.20
C LEU A 28 4.78 6.48 -5.35
N ARG A 29 4.96 5.92 -4.15
CA ARG A 29 3.87 5.67 -3.20
C ARG A 29 3.04 6.93 -2.94
N ASN A 30 3.70 8.06 -2.68
CA ASN A 30 3.01 9.32 -2.40
C ASN A 30 2.21 9.79 -3.62
N LYS A 31 2.78 9.76 -4.83
CA LYS A 31 2.07 10.12 -6.07
C LYS A 31 0.85 9.24 -6.31
N ILE A 32 1.00 7.93 -6.14
CA ILE A 32 -0.09 6.96 -6.28
C ILE A 32 -1.20 7.24 -5.27
N THR A 33 -0.84 7.52 -4.02
CA THR A 33 -1.79 7.83 -2.95
C THR A 33 -2.55 9.12 -3.26
N SER A 34 -1.84 10.19 -3.62
CA SER A 34 -2.46 11.48 -3.97
C SER A 34 -3.40 11.34 -5.16
N PHE A 35 -3.01 10.58 -6.18
CA PHE A 35 -3.85 10.32 -7.34
C PHE A 35 -5.15 9.60 -6.96
N PHE A 36 -5.07 8.56 -6.12
CA PHE A 36 -6.26 7.88 -5.60
C PHE A 36 -7.15 8.82 -4.79
N ILE A 37 -6.59 9.63 -3.90
CA ILE A 37 -7.36 10.59 -3.08
C ILE A 37 -8.11 11.59 -3.97
N SER A 38 -7.49 12.08 -5.05
CA SER A 38 -8.17 12.98 -6.00
C SER A 38 -9.37 12.31 -6.67
N ILE A 39 -9.23 11.05 -7.12
CA ILE A 39 -10.33 10.29 -7.73
C ILE A 39 -11.43 10.02 -6.71
N ALA A 40 -11.06 9.59 -5.50
CA ALA A 40 -11.97 9.39 -4.38
C ALA A 40 -12.77 10.66 -4.06
N GLY A 41 -12.11 11.83 -4.06
CA GLY A 41 -12.76 13.12 -3.86
C GLY A 41 -13.80 13.44 -4.92
N ILE A 42 -13.51 13.14 -6.20
CA ILE A 42 -14.48 13.30 -7.30
C ILE A 42 -15.70 12.40 -7.09
N SER A 43 -15.51 11.15 -6.69
CA SER A 43 -16.62 10.23 -6.40
C SER A 43 -17.49 10.70 -5.24
N ILE A 44 -16.86 11.19 -4.16
CA ILE A 44 -17.59 11.74 -3.00
C ILE A 44 -18.35 13.00 -3.39
N ALA A 45 -17.78 13.87 -4.23
CA ALA A 45 -18.48 15.04 -4.75
C ALA A 45 -19.72 14.64 -5.57
N GLY A 46 -19.60 13.61 -6.41
CA GLY A 46 -20.74 13.03 -7.15
C GLY A 46 -21.85 12.51 -6.22
N PHE A 47 -21.47 11.82 -5.14
CA PHE A 47 -22.43 11.38 -4.12
C PHE A 47 -23.15 12.56 -3.43
N LEU A 48 -22.43 13.63 -3.09
CA LEU A 48 -23.03 14.83 -2.50
C LEU A 48 -24.00 15.53 -3.46
N LEU A 49 -23.70 15.54 -4.76
CA LEU A 49 -24.62 16.06 -5.78
C LEU A 49 -25.92 15.26 -5.83
N VAL A 50 -25.87 13.93 -5.68
CA VAL A 50 -27.07 13.10 -5.63
C VAL A 50 -27.93 13.42 -4.41
N ILE A 51 -27.31 13.55 -3.23
CA ILE A 51 -28.05 13.92 -2.01
C ILE A 51 -28.73 15.28 -2.18
N LYS A 52 -27.98 16.29 -2.64
CA LYS A 52 -28.52 17.65 -2.78
C LYS A 52 -29.56 17.74 -3.91
N GLY A 53 -29.32 17.06 -5.02
CA GLY A 53 -30.22 17.00 -6.17
C GLY A 53 -31.51 16.20 -5.92
N LYS A 54 -31.65 15.57 -4.75
CA LYS A 54 -32.93 14.99 -4.31
C LYS A 54 -33.89 16.07 -3.76
N ASP A 55 -33.34 17.14 -3.17
CA ASP A 55 -34.12 18.25 -2.62
C ASP A 55 -34.47 19.31 -3.70
N GLU A 56 -33.59 19.49 -4.68
CA GLU A 56 -33.82 20.32 -5.85
C GLU A 56 -34.41 19.46 -6.98
N SER A 57 -35.41 19.92 -7.73
CA SER A 57 -36.14 19.13 -8.74
C SER A 57 -35.32 18.77 -10.01
N ILE A 58 -34.05 18.41 -9.86
CA ILE A 58 -33.13 17.97 -10.92
C ILE A 58 -33.44 16.51 -11.21
N ASN A 59 -34.48 16.28 -12.02
CA ASN A 59 -34.98 14.95 -12.31
C ASN A 59 -34.21 14.32 -13.49
N ILE A 60 -32.93 14.01 -13.28
CA ILE A 60 -32.19 13.13 -14.20
C ILE A 60 -32.52 11.69 -13.76
N SER A 61 -33.36 11.01 -14.54
CA SER A 61 -34.01 9.74 -14.14
C SER A 61 -33.06 8.64 -13.68
N ASN A 62 -31.76 8.72 -14.00
CA ASN A 62 -30.77 7.67 -13.73
C ASN A 62 -29.51 8.19 -13.01
N LEU A 63 -29.56 9.38 -12.40
CA LEU A 63 -28.36 9.98 -11.78
C LEU A 63 -27.79 9.11 -10.66
N ASN A 64 -28.66 8.53 -9.82
CA ASN A 64 -28.26 7.63 -8.72
C ASN A 64 -27.50 6.42 -9.27
N GLU A 65 -28.01 5.79 -10.32
CA GLU A 65 -27.39 4.63 -10.95
C GLU A 65 -26.01 4.97 -11.52
N ILE A 66 -25.91 6.07 -12.28
CA ILE A 66 -24.64 6.51 -12.90
C ILE A 66 -23.58 6.77 -11.83
N VAL A 67 -23.94 7.53 -10.78
CA VAL A 67 -23.01 7.83 -9.69
C VAL A 67 -22.65 6.56 -8.91
N SER A 68 -23.60 5.66 -8.66
CA SER A 68 -23.32 4.38 -8.00
C SER A 68 -22.29 3.55 -8.76
N ILE A 69 -22.42 3.43 -10.09
CA ILE A 69 -21.48 2.71 -10.96
C ILE A 69 -20.09 3.35 -10.90
N ILE A 70 -20.02 4.68 -10.98
CA ILE A 70 -18.74 5.40 -10.86
C ILE A 70 -18.08 5.10 -9.51
N MET A 71 -18.84 5.15 -8.41
CA MET A 71 -18.30 4.83 -7.08
C MET A 71 -17.82 3.39 -6.98
N LEU A 72 -18.55 2.42 -7.56
CA LEU A 72 -18.13 1.02 -7.60
C LEU A 72 -16.84 0.82 -8.42
N ILE A 73 -16.71 1.50 -9.56
CA ILE A 73 -15.48 1.49 -10.36
C ILE A 73 -14.31 2.06 -9.54
N VAL A 74 -14.51 3.17 -8.84
CA VAL A 74 -13.48 3.76 -7.99
C VAL A 74 -13.13 2.84 -6.82
N ALA A 75 -14.10 2.13 -6.25
CA ALA A 75 -13.87 1.13 -5.21
C ALA A 75 -13.01 -0.05 -5.71
N ILE A 76 -13.24 -0.51 -6.95
CA ILE A 76 -12.43 -1.54 -7.61
C ILE A 76 -11.01 -1.01 -7.87
N LEU A 77 -10.88 0.22 -8.39
CA LEU A 77 -9.60 0.87 -8.59
C LEU A 77 -8.83 0.97 -7.27
N GLY A 78 -9.48 1.33 -6.16
CA GLY A 78 -8.84 1.37 -4.84
C GLY A 78 -8.27 0.02 -4.40
N HIS A 79 -8.94 -1.10 -4.69
CA HIS A 79 -8.37 -2.43 -4.46
C HIS A 79 -7.11 -2.68 -5.30
N LEU A 80 -7.10 -2.25 -6.57
CA LEU A 80 -5.93 -2.35 -7.43
C LEU A 80 -4.77 -1.49 -6.92
N PHE A 81 -5.05 -0.26 -6.49
CA PHE A 81 -4.07 0.63 -5.86
C PHE A 81 -3.45 -0.03 -4.62
N ILE A 82 -4.26 -0.70 -3.81
CA ILE A 82 -3.79 -1.41 -2.63
C ILE A 82 -2.79 -2.52 -3.01
N CYS A 83 -3.08 -3.27 -4.07
CA CYS A 83 -2.18 -4.29 -4.61
C CYS A 83 -0.87 -3.69 -5.15
N VAL A 84 -0.93 -2.54 -5.85
CA VAL A 84 0.28 -1.85 -6.34
C VAL A 84 1.14 -1.39 -5.17
N LEU A 85 0.55 -0.80 -4.14
CA LEU A 85 1.26 -0.35 -2.95
C LEU A 85 1.88 -1.54 -2.17
N ALA A 86 1.21 -2.68 -2.13
CA ALA A 86 1.77 -3.92 -1.59
C ALA A 86 2.97 -4.42 -2.39
N LYS A 87 2.93 -4.35 -3.72
CA LYS A 87 4.07 -4.69 -4.60
C LYS A 87 5.26 -3.76 -4.38
N ILE A 88 5.01 -2.45 -4.30
CA ILE A 88 6.06 -1.47 -3.99
C ILE A 88 6.70 -1.80 -2.65
N ARG A 89 5.88 -2.11 -1.63
CA ARG A 89 6.41 -2.51 -0.32
C ARG A 89 7.26 -3.77 -0.39
N LYS A 90 6.83 -4.79 -1.14
CA LYS A 90 7.62 -6.00 -1.36
C LYS A 90 9.00 -5.66 -1.92
N VAL A 91 9.07 -4.87 -2.98
CA VAL A 91 10.34 -4.49 -3.61
C VAL A 91 11.22 -3.66 -2.67
N GLN A 92 10.65 -2.75 -1.88
CA GLN A 92 11.40 -2.05 -0.83
C GLN A 92 12.04 -3.02 0.17
N LEU A 93 11.30 -4.05 0.61
CA LEU A 93 11.84 -5.06 1.53
C LEU A 93 12.97 -5.88 0.90
N GLU A 94 12.88 -6.21 -0.39
CA GLU A 94 13.96 -6.85 -1.16
C GLU A 94 15.22 -5.99 -1.18
N HIS A 95 15.07 -4.69 -1.44
CA HIS A 95 16.20 -3.76 -1.50
C HIS A 95 16.86 -3.58 -0.13
N PHE A 96 16.07 -3.52 0.95
CA PHE A 96 16.63 -3.51 2.31
C PHE A 96 17.44 -4.77 2.62
N ALA A 97 17.02 -5.94 2.13
CA ALA A 97 17.79 -7.18 2.29
C ALA A 97 19.11 -7.13 1.51
N ILE A 98 19.11 -6.64 0.26
CA ILE A 98 20.33 -6.48 -0.56
C ILE A 98 21.32 -5.54 0.13
N ILE A 99 20.86 -4.36 0.55
CA ILE A 99 21.65 -3.36 1.27
C ILE A 99 22.31 -3.97 2.51
N ASN A 100 21.54 -4.76 3.28
CA ASN A 100 22.04 -5.40 4.49
C ASN A 100 23.08 -6.49 4.19
N ASN A 101 22.89 -7.29 3.14
CA ASN A 101 23.85 -8.31 2.72
C ASN A 101 25.18 -7.70 2.27
N ILE A 102 25.13 -6.58 1.54
CA ILE A 102 26.33 -5.84 1.13
C ILE A 102 27.06 -5.28 2.36
N ARG A 103 26.33 -4.67 3.31
CA ARG A 103 26.93 -4.18 4.56
C ARG A 103 27.60 -5.29 5.36
N LYS A 104 26.95 -6.44 5.48
CA LYS A 104 27.51 -7.61 6.17
C LYS A 104 28.84 -8.04 5.53
N TYR A 105 28.89 -8.13 4.20
CA TYR A 105 30.12 -8.47 3.46
C TYR A 105 31.28 -7.51 3.78
N PHE A 106 31.04 -6.19 3.79
CA PHE A 106 32.10 -5.22 4.08
C PHE A 106 32.56 -5.22 5.55
N ILE A 107 31.66 -5.50 6.50
CA ILE A 107 32.05 -5.57 7.92
C ILE A 107 32.84 -6.84 8.22
N GLU A 108 32.56 -7.95 7.53
CA GLU A 108 33.37 -9.17 7.63
C GLU A 108 34.81 -8.97 7.09
N LEU A 109 35.01 -8.02 6.16
CA LEU A 109 36.33 -7.67 5.63
C LEU A 109 37.12 -6.70 6.51
N ASP A 110 36.45 -5.78 7.19
CA ASP A 110 37.10 -4.77 8.03
C ASP A 110 36.39 -4.64 9.40
N TYR A 111 37.04 -5.21 10.42
CA TYR A 111 36.52 -5.22 11.79
C TYR A 111 36.42 -3.81 12.39
N THR A 112 37.09 -2.79 11.83
CA THR A 112 36.95 -1.41 12.31
C THR A 112 35.55 -0.85 12.05
N MET A 113 34.79 -1.45 11.12
CA MET A 113 33.40 -1.10 10.81
C MET A 113 32.35 -1.74 11.75
N TRP A 114 32.78 -2.35 12.87
CA TRP A 114 31.88 -3.00 13.84
C TRP A 114 30.78 -2.08 14.41
N ASN A 115 31.01 -0.77 14.43
CA ASN A 115 30.04 0.23 14.89
C ASN A 115 28.91 0.52 13.89
N ILE A 116 28.96 -0.06 12.67
CA ILE A 116 27.89 0.10 11.69
C ILE A 116 26.74 -0.85 12.04
N VAL A 117 25.52 -0.32 12.13
CA VAL A 117 24.32 -1.10 12.45
C VAL A 117 24.10 -2.22 11.43
N GLN A 118 24.29 -3.46 11.87
CA GLN A 118 23.92 -4.67 11.14
C GLN A 118 22.49 -5.06 11.47
N LEU A 119 21.67 -5.30 10.44
CA LEU A 119 20.35 -5.88 10.64
C LEU A 119 20.49 -7.41 10.54
N SER A 120 20.24 -8.13 11.62
CA SER A 120 19.95 -9.56 11.58
C SER A 120 18.67 -9.82 10.75
N ASP A 121 18.52 -11.05 10.24
CA ASP A 121 17.28 -11.55 9.60
C ASP A 121 16.03 -11.34 10.47
N LYS A 122 16.22 -11.29 11.79
CA LYS A 122 15.14 -11.01 12.76
C LYS A 122 14.80 -9.52 12.85
N THR A 123 15.75 -8.64 12.55
CA THR A 123 15.61 -7.17 12.60
C THR A 123 15.37 -6.55 11.23
N LEU A 124 15.46 -7.32 10.13
CA LEU A 124 15.02 -6.86 8.82
C LEU A 124 13.54 -6.47 8.86
N PRO A 125 13.17 -5.32 8.27
CA PRO A 125 11.79 -4.87 8.26
C PRO A 125 10.91 -5.92 7.56
N LYS A 126 9.72 -6.15 8.12
CA LYS A 126 8.67 -7.00 7.54
C LYS A 126 7.38 -6.19 7.46
N ALA A 127 6.45 -6.55 6.59
CA ALA A 127 5.15 -5.90 6.58
C ALA A 127 4.39 -6.29 7.86
N ARG A 128 4.01 -5.30 8.68
CA ARG A 128 3.30 -5.48 9.95
C ARG A 128 2.18 -4.44 10.08
N LEU A 129 1.11 -4.82 10.78
CA LEU A 129 -0.08 -3.99 11.04
C LEU A 129 0.21 -2.69 11.80
N PHE A 130 1.33 -2.60 12.52
CA PHE A 130 1.69 -1.41 13.31
C PHE A 130 2.95 -0.72 12.77
N SER A 131 3.11 -0.72 11.45
CA SER A 131 4.18 0.02 10.78
C SER A 131 3.64 1.33 10.19
N GLY A 132 4.45 2.39 10.17
CA GLY A 132 4.05 3.67 9.55
C GLY A 132 3.65 3.50 8.08
N THR A 133 4.33 2.61 7.35
CA THR A 133 3.97 2.27 5.97
C THR A 133 2.61 1.60 5.85
N TYR A 134 2.21 0.78 6.83
CA TYR A 134 0.88 0.19 6.86
C TYR A 134 -0.20 1.22 7.18
N TRP A 135 0.03 2.14 8.14
CA TRP A 135 -0.95 3.17 8.45
C TRP A 135 -1.29 4.06 7.25
N TRP A 136 -0.28 4.37 6.42
CA TRP A 136 -0.50 5.10 5.17
C TRP A 136 -1.43 4.34 4.21
N GLN A 137 -1.20 3.03 4.09
CA GLN A 137 -2.05 2.14 3.31
C GLN A 137 -3.46 2.02 3.89
N PHE A 138 -3.57 1.97 5.21
CA PHE A 138 -4.83 1.80 5.92
C PHE A 138 -5.78 2.97 5.68
N VAL A 139 -5.27 4.20 5.55
CA VAL A 139 -6.08 5.37 5.16
C VAL A 139 -6.78 5.14 3.83
N ILE A 140 -6.06 4.60 2.83
CA ILE A 140 -6.63 4.26 1.51
C ILE A 140 -7.71 3.19 1.67
N GLN A 141 -7.45 2.16 2.48
CA GLN A 141 -8.41 1.08 2.73
C GLN A 141 -9.73 1.60 3.34
N VAL A 142 -9.62 2.47 4.33
CA VAL A 142 -10.78 3.10 4.99
C VAL A 142 -11.58 3.93 4.00
N ILE A 143 -10.93 4.83 3.24
CA ILE A 143 -11.60 5.65 2.22
C ILE A 143 -12.28 4.74 1.17
N ASN A 144 -11.58 3.70 0.73
CA ASN A 144 -12.12 2.78 -0.27
C ASN A 144 -13.33 2.00 0.23
N GLY A 145 -13.30 1.54 1.49
CA GLY A 145 -14.43 0.89 2.14
C GLY A 145 -15.65 1.82 2.25
N PHE A 146 -15.43 3.09 2.57
CA PHE A 146 -16.51 4.09 2.58
C PHE A 146 -17.10 4.31 1.18
N ILE A 147 -16.27 4.46 0.15
CA ILE A 147 -16.75 4.64 -1.23
C ILE A 147 -17.57 3.43 -1.69
N LEU A 148 -17.10 2.21 -1.38
CA LEU A 148 -17.83 0.99 -1.70
C LEU A 148 -19.21 0.96 -1.04
N TYR A 149 -19.28 1.29 0.25
CA TYR A 149 -20.54 1.36 0.98
C TYR A 149 -21.51 2.37 0.37
N LEU A 150 -21.05 3.59 0.11
CA LEU A 150 -21.89 4.64 -0.49
C LEU A 150 -22.36 4.25 -1.90
N GLY A 151 -21.50 3.60 -2.69
CA GLY A 151 -21.88 3.07 -4.01
C GLY A 151 -22.97 2.00 -3.91
N ILE A 152 -22.89 1.10 -2.92
CA ILE A 152 -23.91 0.08 -2.66
C ILE A 152 -25.22 0.72 -2.20
N LEU A 153 -25.18 1.72 -1.31
CA LEU A 153 -26.38 2.43 -0.88
C LEU A 153 -27.11 3.09 -2.05
N LEU A 154 -26.37 3.75 -2.94
CA LEU A 154 -26.95 4.36 -4.14
C LEU A 154 -27.52 3.32 -5.11
N LEU A 155 -26.83 2.19 -5.29
CA LEU A 155 -27.25 1.13 -6.21
C LEU A 155 -28.60 0.51 -5.82
N PHE A 156 -28.85 0.39 -4.51
CA PHE A 156 -30.09 -0.18 -3.98
C PHE A 156 -31.14 0.88 -3.59
N ASP A 157 -30.89 2.15 -3.92
CA ASP A 157 -31.73 3.30 -3.58
C ASP A 157 -32.08 3.40 -2.07
N LEU A 158 -31.14 2.99 -1.22
CA LEU A 158 -31.31 2.96 0.24
C LEU A 158 -30.94 4.29 0.91
N LEU A 159 -31.02 5.41 0.17
CA LEU A 159 -30.66 6.73 0.68
C LEU A 159 -31.56 7.18 1.83
N GLU A 160 -32.86 6.84 1.78
CA GLU A 160 -33.82 7.18 2.85
C GLU A 160 -33.56 6.39 4.13
N ASP A 161 -32.95 5.22 3.98
CA ASP A 161 -32.64 4.30 5.07
C ASP A 161 -31.27 4.56 5.71
N ILE A 162 -30.54 5.62 5.34
CA ILE A 162 -29.15 5.88 5.79
C ILE A 162 -28.99 5.78 7.33
N ILE A 163 -29.98 6.28 8.09
CA ILE A 163 -29.94 6.33 9.56
C ILE A 163 -30.55 5.07 10.20
N THR A 164 -31.09 4.14 9.41
CA THR A 164 -31.72 2.93 9.92
C THR A 164 -30.70 1.88 10.36
N TRP A 165 -31.13 0.99 11.27
CA TRP A 165 -30.35 -0.18 11.66
C TRP A 165 -29.95 -1.06 10.46
N LYS A 166 -30.78 -1.13 9.41
CA LYS A 166 -30.47 -1.88 8.19
C LYS A 166 -29.24 -1.33 7.48
N SER A 167 -29.19 -0.02 7.29
CA SER A 167 -28.04 0.67 6.71
C SER A 167 -26.78 0.48 7.55
N PHE A 168 -26.90 0.51 8.88
CA PHE A 168 -25.77 0.20 9.78
C PHE A 168 -25.23 -1.22 9.59
N PHE A 169 -26.08 -2.24 9.50
CA PHE A 169 -25.63 -3.62 9.25
C PHE A 169 -25.01 -3.78 7.86
N ILE A 170 -25.56 -3.13 6.83
CA ILE A 170 -24.99 -3.10 5.48
C ILE A 170 -23.62 -2.42 5.49
N PHE A 171 -23.49 -1.29 6.21
CA PHE A 171 -22.24 -0.59 6.41
C PHE A 171 -21.21 -1.51 7.05
N CYS A 172 -21.51 -2.07 8.23
CA CYS A 172 -20.59 -2.96 8.92
C CYS A 172 -20.19 -4.15 8.04
N GLY A 173 -21.16 -4.81 7.38
CA GLY A 173 -20.89 -5.94 6.50
C GLY A 173 -19.97 -5.59 5.34
N THR A 174 -20.31 -4.55 4.57
CA THR A 174 -19.55 -4.15 3.37
C THR A 174 -18.19 -3.54 3.71
N PHE A 175 -18.13 -2.66 4.71
CA PHE A 175 -16.92 -1.98 5.14
C PHE A 175 -15.91 -2.96 5.77
N ILE A 176 -16.34 -3.78 6.72
CA ILE A 176 -15.46 -4.75 7.39
C ILE A 176 -14.99 -5.79 6.38
N PHE A 177 -15.89 -6.31 5.53
CA PHE A 177 -15.51 -7.26 4.48
C PHE A 177 -14.47 -6.66 3.53
N SER A 178 -14.66 -5.40 3.10
CA SER A 178 -13.73 -4.71 2.21
C SER A 178 -12.34 -4.55 2.84
N ILE A 179 -12.27 -4.09 4.10
CA ILE A 179 -11.00 -3.92 4.81
C ILE A 179 -10.29 -5.26 5.02
N LEU A 180 -11.01 -6.31 5.42
CA LEU A 180 -10.42 -7.64 5.62
C LEU A 180 -9.86 -8.19 4.31
N LEU A 181 -10.62 -8.07 3.22
CA LEU A 181 -10.20 -8.52 1.89
C LEU A 181 -8.95 -7.77 1.42
N GLN A 182 -8.95 -6.45 1.56
CA GLN A 182 -7.81 -5.59 1.21
C GLN A 182 -6.57 -5.88 2.04
N ASN A 183 -6.74 -6.11 3.35
CA ASN A 183 -5.65 -6.51 4.23
C ASN A 183 -5.06 -7.85 3.83
N LEU A 184 -5.91 -8.84 3.52
CA LEU A 184 -5.47 -10.14 3.06
C LEU A 184 -4.63 -10.00 1.78
N PHE A 185 -5.12 -9.27 0.78
CA PHE A 185 -4.35 -9.03 -0.45
C PHE A 185 -3.03 -8.28 -0.18
N TYR A 186 -3.07 -7.24 0.65
CA TYR A 186 -1.88 -6.47 1.00
C TYR A 186 -0.80 -7.36 1.62
N PHE A 187 -1.12 -8.11 2.68
CA PHE A 187 -0.12 -8.94 3.36
C PHE A 187 0.32 -10.12 2.52
N LYS A 188 -0.58 -10.73 1.75
CA LYS A 188 -0.23 -11.83 0.82
C LYS A 188 0.80 -11.38 -0.22
N ILE A 189 0.65 -10.17 -0.76
CA ILE A 189 1.57 -9.63 -1.76
C ILE A 189 2.85 -9.11 -1.09
N ALA A 190 2.73 -8.29 -0.04
CA ALA A 190 3.87 -7.62 0.60
C ALA A 190 4.84 -8.60 1.27
N ASN A 191 4.33 -9.70 1.83
CA ASN A 191 5.15 -10.75 2.47
C ASN A 191 5.45 -11.93 1.54
N GLY A 192 5.05 -11.89 0.27
CA GLY A 192 5.23 -13.00 -0.67
C GLY A 192 6.70 -13.40 -0.79
N TYR A 193 7.01 -14.63 -0.32
CA TYR A 193 8.33 -15.24 -0.11
C TYR A 193 9.54 -14.44 -0.59
N LEU A 194 10.11 -13.66 0.32
CA LEU A 194 11.53 -13.33 0.30
C LEU A 194 12.33 -14.61 0.60
N LYS A 195 12.54 -15.47 -0.41
CA LYS A 195 13.62 -16.47 -0.34
C LYS A 195 14.93 -15.73 -0.60
N VAL A 196 15.39 -14.98 0.38
CA VAL A 196 16.80 -14.59 0.41
C VAL A 196 17.53 -15.84 0.86
N THR A 197 17.95 -16.67 -0.10
CA THR A 197 18.87 -17.78 0.16
C THR A 197 20.18 -17.16 0.60
N TYR A 198 20.40 -17.09 1.90
CA TYR A 198 21.74 -16.92 2.43
C TYR A 198 22.54 -18.13 1.98
N SER A 199 23.64 -17.88 1.25
CA SER A 199 24.61 -18.92 1.00
C SER A 199 25.17 -19.34 2.37
N GLU A 200 24.79 -20.52 2.86
CA GLU A 200 25.28 -21.14 4.12
C GLU A 200 26.78 -21.47 4.08
N ASN A 201 27.55 -20.96 3.12
CA ASN A 201 28.94 -21.35 2.90
C ASN A 201 29.99 -20.51 3.66
N SER A 202 29.62 -19.59 4.56
CA SER A 202 30.60 -19.03 5.51
C SER A 202 30.73 -19.94 6.74
N LYS A 203 31.41 -21.08 6.55
CA LYS A 203 31.98 -21.80 7.69
C LYS A 203 32.97 -20.86 8.40
N PRO A 204 32.89 -20.71 9.72
CA PRO A 204 33.94 -20.03 10.48
C PRO A 204 35.20 -20.89 10.37
N TYR A 205 36.23 -20.35 9.73
CA TYR A 205 37.61 -20.79 9.91
C TYR A 205 38.25 -19.89 10.96
#